data_AF-A0A847HJS8-F1
#
_entry.id   AF-A0A847HJS8-F1
#
_cell.length_a   1.000
_cell.length_b   1.000
_cell.length_c   1.000
_cell.angle_alpha   90.00
_cell.angle_beta   90.00
_cell.angle_gamma   90.00
#
_symmetry.space_group_name_H-M   'P 1'
#
loop_
_entity.id
_entity.type
_entity.pdbx_description
1 polymer ?
#
loop_
_entity_poly.entity_id
_entity_poly.type
_entity_poly.pdbx_seq_one_letter_code
_entity_poly.pdbx_strand_id
1 'polypeptide(L)'
;MKSVSRVGSQTEVQNSGEASVLVDPQLPEREKDRRTQELYRRLELSFEMFQKENFDGALREVERVQMEINEDPYLEMQTWYLSAMIYHKTAKPSRRGRAMRKMLELMETLQKDPRFRQSFEEGAMSQQVIDMALTQGEGKYAE
;
A
#
# COMPACT_ATOMS: atom_id res chain seq x y z
N MET A 1 -47.69 -47.68 -5.84
CA MET A 1 -47.03 -47.77 -7.17
C MET A 1 -46.89 -46.36 -7.73
N LYS A 2 -45.76 -46.05 -8.40
CA LYS A 2 -45.50 -44.98 -9.41
C LYS A 2 -46.09 -43.56 -9.15
N SER A 3 -45.28 -42.51 -8.92
CA SER A 3 -44.44 -41.74 -9.89
C SER A 3 -45.26 -40.88 -10.87
N VAL A 4 -44.91 -39.66 -11.31
CA VAL A 4 -43.84 -38.65 -11.04
C VAL A 4 -44.19 -37.35 -11.84
N SER A 5 -43.61 -36.17 -11.52
CA SER A 5 -43.47 -34.95 -12.38
C SER A 5 -44.70 -34.03 -12.67
N ARG A 6 -44.59 -32.71 -12.99
CA ARG A 6 -43.54 -31.64 -12.80
C ARG A 6 -44.02 -30.28 -13.38
N VAL A 7 -43.41 -29.16 -12.94
CA VAL A 7 -43.26 -27.81 -13.60
C VAL A 7 -44.35 -26.72 -13.45
N GLY A 8 -43.91 -25.56 -12.94
CA GLY A 8 -44.29 -24.20 -13.39
C GLY A 8 -45.16 -23.37 -12.42
N SER A 9 -45.03 -22.04 -12.29
CA SER A 9 -43.96 -21.06 -12.61
C SER A 9 -44.41 -19.67 -12.11
N GLN A 10 -43.49 -18.76 -11.73
CA GLN A 10 -43.72 -17.31 -11.50
C GLN A 10 -44.73 -16.95 -10.38
N THR A 11 -44.88 -15.71 -9.90
CA THR A 11 -43.92 -14.70 -9.38
C THR A 11 -44.63 -14.00 -8.18
N GLU A 12 -44.07 -13.07 -7.38
CA GLU A 12 -42.83 -12.28 -7.40
C GLU A 12 -42.37 -11.99 -5.94
N VAL A 13 -41.34 -11.16 -5.72
CA VAL A 13 -40.92 -10.72 -4.37
C VAL A 13 -40.99 -9.19 -4.24
N GLN A 14 -41.50 -8.77 -3.08
CA GLN A 14 -41.39 -7.46 -2.41
C GLN A 14 -40.37 -6.46 -2.97
N ASN A 15 -40.77 -5.19 -3.08
CA ASN A 15 -39.85 -4.07 -2.88
C ASN A 15 -40.58 -2.79 -2.43
N SER A 16 -40.27 -2.31 -1.22
CA SER A 16 -40.08 -0.87 -0.99
C SER A 16 -39.48 -0.56 0.40
N GLY A 17 -38.18 -0.27 0.41
CA GLY A 17 -37.65 0.81 1.27
C GLY A 17 -37.17 0.47 2.68
N GLU A 18 -36.08 -0.29 2.79
CA GLU A 18 -35.13 -0.09 3.88
C GLU A 18 -33.82 0.49 3.33
N ALA A 19 -33.23 1.43 4.08
CA ALA A 19 -32.07 2.17 3.64
C ALA A 19 -30.84 1.25 3.55
N SER A 20 -30.18 1.23 2.39
CA SER A 20 -28.90 0.55 2.20
C SER A 20 -27.82 1.18 3.06
N VAL A 21 -27.69 0.71 4.29
CA VAL A 21 -26.43 0.76 5.03
C VAL A 21 -25.47 -0.08 4.20
N LEU A 22 -24.57 0.57 3.48
CA LEU A 22 -23.45 -0.06 2.80
C LEU A 22 -22.51 -0.61 3.89
N VAL A 23 -22.80 -1.81 4.36
CA VAL A 23 -21.89 -2.59 5.19
C VAL A 23 -20.72 -2.95 4.28
N ASP A 24 -19.65 -2.17 4.42
CA ASP A 24 -18.35 -2.50 3.84
C ASP A 24 -18.01 -3.93 4.27
N PRO A 25 -17.83 -4.88 3.34
CA PRO A 25 -17.65 -6.28 3.69
C PRO A 25 -16.28 -6.42 4.35
N GLN A 26 -16.26 -6.37 5.69
CA GLN A 26 -15.07 -6.64 6.48
C GLN A 26 -14.58 -8.06 6.18
N LEU A 27 -13.66 -8.14 5.22
CA LEU A 27 -12.96 -9.37 4.88
C LEU A 27 -12.34 -9.94 6.17
N PRO A 28 -12.44 -11.27 6.38
CA PRO A 28 -11.96 -11.89 7.60
C PRO A 28 -10.48 -11.54 7.83
N GLU A 29 -10.11 -11.30 9.08
CA GLU A 29 -8.81 -10.76 9.48
C GLU A 29 -7.61 -11.54 8.89
N ARG A 30 -7.74 -12.88 8.78
CA ARG A 30 -6.77 -13.78 8.13
C ARG A 30 -6.57 -13.56 6.63
N GLU A 31 -7.58 -13.05 5.94
CA GLU A 31 -7.53 -12.76 4.50
C GLU A 31 -6.93 -11.38 4.24
N LYS A 32 -7.22 -10.40 5.12
CA LYS A 32 -6.49 -9.12 5.16
C LYS A 32 -4.99 -9.35 5.37
N ASP A 33 -4.61 -10.15 6.36
CA ASP A 33 -3.22 -10.52 6.67
C ASP A 33 -2.50 -11.18 5.47
N ARG A 34 -3.13 -12.18 4.83
CA ARG A 34 -2.57 -12.82 3.62
C ARG A 34 -2.36 -11.85 2.45
N ARG A 35 -3.33 -10.96 2.19
CA ARG A 35 -3.19 -9.95 1.13
C ARG A 35 -2.07 -8.98 1.44
N THR A 36 -1.96 -8.52 2.68
CA THR A 36 -0.87 -7.64 3.13
C THR A 36 0.50 -8.32 2.95
N GLN A 37 0.65 -9.58 3.37
CA GLN A 37 1.88 -10.37 3.17
C GLN A 37 2.27 -10.53 1.69
N GLU A 38 1.29 -10.70 0.79
CA GLU A 38 1.55 -10.74 -0.66
C GLU A 38 2.04 -9.38 -1.19
N LEU A 39 1.51 -8.26 -0.69
CA LEU A 39 1.98 -6.93 -1.08
C LEU A 39 3.41 -6.65 -0.61
N TYR A 40 3.80 -7.10 0.59
CA TYR A 40 5.21 -7.07 1.03
C TYR A 40 6.11 -7.88 0.10
N ARG A 41 5.74 -9.13 -0.24
CA ARG A 41 6.48 -9.96 -1.21
C ARG A 41 6.64 -9.27 -2.58
N ARG A 42 5.59 -8.61 -3.07
CA ARG A 42 5.63 -7.87 -4.34
C ARG A 42 6.49 -6.62 -4.27
N LEU A 43 6.57 -5.97 -3.11
CA LEU A 43 7.50 -4.87 -2.87
C LEU A 43 8.96 -5.35 -2.81
N GLU A 44 9.24 -6.48 -2.16
CA GLU A 44 10.56 -7.13 -2.17
C GLU A 44 11.00 -7.49 -3.60
N LEU A 45 10.11 -8.10 -4.39
CA LEU A 45 10.37 -8.38 -5.81
C LEU A 45 10.63 -7.10 -6.61
N SER A 46 9.91 -6.02 -6.33
CA SER A 46 10.14 -4.70 -6.96
C SER A 46 11.52 -4.13 -6.59
N PHE A 47 11.98 -4.35 -5.36
CA PHE A 47 13.31 -3.96 -4.92
C PHE A 47 14.41 -4.80 -5.61
N GLU A 48 14.21 -6.11 -5.79
CA GLU A 48 15.10 -6.93 -6.63
C GLU A 48 15.17 -6.42 -8.07
N MET A 49 14.03 -6.05 -8.68
CA MET A 49 14.03 -5.47 -10.03
C MET A 49 14.82 -4.16 -10.08
N PHE A 50 14.69 -3.30 -9.07
CA PHE A 50 15.47 -2.07 -8.94
C PHE A 50 16.98 -2.35 -8.80
N GLN A 51 17.38 -3.34 -8.00
CA GLN A 51 18.79 -3.75 -7.86
C GLN A 51 19.37 -4.30 -9.17
N LYS A 52 18.56 -4.99 -9.98
CA LYS A 52 18.91 -5.51 -11.31
C LYS A 52 18.76 -4.46 -12.42
N GLU A 53 18.66 -3.18 -12.06
CA GLU A 53 18.48 -2.00 -12.94
C GLU A 53 17.25 -2.05 -13.87
N ASN A 54 16.29 -2.94 -13.62
CA ASN A 54 15.00 -2.99 -14.30
C ASN A 54 14.04 -1.94 -13.71
N PHE A 55 14.37 -0.67 -13.93
CA PHE A 55 13.66 0.46 -13.33
C PHE A 55 12.20 0.60 -13.78
N ASP A 56 11.89 0.30 -15.05
CA ASP A 56 10.52 0.39 -15.57
C ASP A 56 9.64 -0.77 -15.09
N GLY A 57 10.21 -1.97 -14.93
CA GLY A 57 9.53 -3.11 -14.32
C GLY A 57 9.26 -2.87 -12.83
N ALA A 58 10.28 -2.43 -12.09
CA ALA A 58 10.18 -2.06 -10.68
C ALA A 58 9.11 -0.98 -10.46
N LEU A 59 9.14 0.11 -11.24
CA LEU A 59 8.19 1.21 -11.08
C LEU A 59 6.75 0.76 -11.33
N ARG A 60 6.51 -0.03 -12.39
CA ARG A 60 5.17 -0.54 -12.72
C ARG A 60 4.60 -1.41 -11.60
N GLU A 61 5.43 -2.24 -10.97
CA GLU A 61 4.98 -3.10 -9.89
C GLU A 61 4.76 -2.31 -8.58
N VAL A 62 5.63 -1.34 -8.27
CA VAL A 62 5.41 -0.41 -7.14
C VAL A 62 4.12 0.40 -7.30
N GLU A 63 3.85 0.93 -8.48
CA GLU A 63 2.60 1.67 -8.78
C GLU A 63 1.36 0.77 -8.61
N ARG A 64 1.46 -0.54 -8.89
CA ARG A 64 0.39 -1.51 -8.62
C ARG A 64 0.21 -1.79 -7.13
N VAL A 65 1.31 -2.07 -6.41
CA VAL A 65 1.26 -2.28 -4.96
C VAL A 65 0.63 -1.06 -4.27
N GLN A 66 1.01 0.16 -4.67
CA GLN A 66 0.40 1.40 -4.17
C GLN A 66 -1.12 1.51 -4.36
N MET A 67 -1.65 0.99 -5.48
CA MET A 67 -3.11 0.95 -5.72
C MET A 67 -3.84 -0.14 -4.92
N GLU A 68 -3.10 -1.12 -4.39
CA GLU A 68 -3.66 -2.30 -3.71
C GLU A 68 -3.45 -2.30 -2.19
N ILE A 69 -2.64 -1.38 -1.64
CA ILE A 69 -2.47 -1.17 -0.21
C ILE A 69 -3.80 -0.71 0.40
N ASN A 70 -4.24 -1.44 1.43
CA ASN A 70 -5.36 -1.06 2.28
C ASN A 70 -4.84 -0.83 3.70
N GLU A 71 -4.81 0.43 4.14
CA GLU A 71 -4.63 0.83 5.55
C GLU A 71 -3.30 0.38 6.23
N ASP A 72 -2.27 -0.02 5.48
CA ASP A 72 -0.91 -0.25 6.00
C ASP A 72 0.01 0.95 5.70
N PRO A 73 0.17 1.91 6.64
CA PRO A 73 1.01 3.09 6.43
C PRO A 73 2.51 2.75 6.35
N TYR A 74 2.96 1.62 6.93
CA TYR A 74 4.37 1.23 6.87
C TYR A 74 4.73 0.71 5.48
N LEU A 75 3.91 -0.18 4.93
CA LEU A 75 4.01 -0.63 3.54
C LEU A 75 3.90 0.53 2.56
N GLU A 76 2.94 1.45 2.77
CA GLU A 76 2.78 2.63 1.91
C GLU A 76 4.04 3.51 1.92
N MET A 77 4.61 3.78 3.11
CA MET A 77 5.85 4.55 3.27
C MET A 77 7.01 3.90 2.49
N GLN A 78 7.16 2.57 2.59
CA GLN A 78 8.20 1.84 1.86
C GLN A 78 7.99 1.89 0.33
N THR A 79 6.76 1.79 -0.18
CA THR A 79 6.51 1.93 -1.63
C THR A 79 6.82 3.34 -2.15
N TRP A 80 6.51 4.38 -1.38
CA TRP A 80 6.85 5.76 -1.74
C TRP A 80 8.37 6.01 -1.71
N TYR A 81 9.08 5.39 -0.76
CA TYR A 81 10.54 5.40 -0.72
C TYR A 81 11.15 4.74 -1.98
N LEU A 82 10.73 3.53 -2.34
CA LEU A 82 11.25 2.83 -3.53
C LEU A 82 10.89 3.59 -4.82
N SER A 83 9.68 4.14 -4.93
CA SER A 83 9.29 5.06 -6.01
C SER A 83 10.30 6.20 -6.15
N ALA A 84 10.68 6.83 -5.03
CA ALA A 84 11.61 7.94 -5.04
C ALA A 84 13.05 7.53 -5.41
N MET A 85 13.50 6.34 -5.02
CA MET A 85 14.78 5.77 -5.47
C MET A 85 14.79 5.53 -6.98
N ILE A 86 13.72 4.95 -7.53
CA ILE A 86 13.59 4.72 -8.98
C ILE A 86 13.55 6.06 -9.73
N TYR A 87 12.82 7.06 -9.22
CA TYR A 87 12.80 8.40 -9.82
C TYR A 87 14.14 9.14 -9.70
N HIS A 88 14.97 8.85 -8.70
CA HIS A 88 16.34 9.33 -8.63
C HIS A 88 17.21 8.71 -9.74
N LYS A 89 17.23 7.38 -9.85
CA LYS A 89 18.01 6.65 -10.88
C LYS A 89 17.57 6.99 -12.31
N THR A 90 16.28 7.20 -12.54
CA THR A 90 15.71 7.54 -13.86
C THR A 90 15.65 9.05 -14.15
N ALA A 91 16.35 9.89 -13.38
CA ALA A 91 16.46 11.34 -13.57
C ALA A 91 15.11 12.09 -13.65
N LYS A 92 14.15 11.74 -12.80
CA LYS A 92 12.80 12.35 -12.71
C LYS A 92 12.65 13.18 -11.41
N PRO A 93 13.37 14.31 -11.24
CA PRO A 93 13.49 15.00 -9.95
C PRO A 93 12.16 15.53 -9.38
N SER A 94 11.25 16.01 -10.23
CA SER A 94 9.91 16.45 -9.80
C SER A 94 9.08 15.30 -9.22
N ARG A 95 9.13 14.11 -9.84
CA ARG A 95 8.45 12.91 -9.34
C ARG A 95 9.10 12.39 -8.05
N ARG A 96 10.44 12.36 -7.98
CA ARG A 96 11.19 12.07 -6.75
C ARG A 96 10.75 12.96 -5.59
N GLY A 97 10.69 14.29 -5.80
CA GLY A 97 10.28 15.25 -4.77
C GLY A 97 8.79 15.19 -4.39
N ARG A 98 7.94 14.54 -5.18
CA ARG A 98 6.56 14.20 -4.80
C ARG A 98 6.52 12.92 -3.96
N ALA A 99 7.19 11.87 -4.42
CA ALA A 99 7.26 10.59 -3.71
C ALA A 99 7.91 10.73 -2.33
N MET A 100 8.99 11.52 -2.21
CA MET A 100 9.61 11.80 -0.91
C MET A 100 8.68 12.53 0.06
N ARG A 101 7.87 13.50 -0.40
CA ARG A 101 6.91 14.17 0.48
C ARG A 101 5.87 13.19 1.02
N LYS A 102 5.34 12.29 0.18
CA LYS A 102 4.41 11.24 0.61
C LYS A 102 5.04 10.28 1.62
N MET A 103 6.28 9.85 1.39
CA MET A 103 7.06 9.03 2.32
C MET A 103 7.27 9.75 3.68
N LEU A 104 7.58 11.05 3.68
CA LEU A 104 7.75 11.85 4.90
C LEU A 104 6.42 12.06 5.67
N GLU A 105 5.32 12.35 4.97
CA GLU A 105 3.98 12.49 5.56
C GLU A 105 3.55 11.21 6.32
N LEU A 106 3.84 10.03 5.74
CA LEU A 106 3.59 8.75 6.37
C LEU A 106 4.57 8.47 7.51
N MET A 107 5.85 8.81 7.36
CA MET A 107 6.85 8.67 8.42
C MET A 107 6.50 9.51 9.67
N GLU A 108 6.01 10.75 9.51
CA GLU A 108 5.56 11.58 10.64
C GLU A 108 4.31 10.99 11.34
N THR A 109 3.42 10.38 10.56
CA THR A 109 2.24 9.66 11.08
C THR A 109 2.68 8.44 11.89
N LEU A 110 3.62 7.66 11.36
CA LEU A 110 4.19 6.47 11.99
C LEU A 110 5.07 6.80 13.21
N GLN A 111 5.78 7.93 13.25
CA GLN A 111 6.56 8.37 14.43
C GLN A 111 5.69 8.63 15.68
N LYS A 112 4.37 8.73 15.52
CA LYS A 112 3.40 8.83 16.63
C LYS A 112 2.97 7.45 17.15
N ASP A 113 3.28 6.36 16.42
CA ASP A 113 3.08 4.97 16.86
C ASP A 113 4.31 4.44 17.64
N PRO A 114 4.13 3.96 18.89
CA PRO A 114 5.22 3.35 19.66
C PRO A 114 5.89 2.14 18.99
N ARG A 115 5.15 1.34 18.19
CA ARG A 115 5.67 0.13 17.53
C ARG A 115 6.71 0.50 16.47
N PHE A 116 6.43 1.55 15.70
CA PHE A 116 7.34 2.06 14.67
C PHE A 116 8.62 2.62 15.28
N ARG A 117 8.54 3.31 16.44
CA ARG A 117 9.72 3.75 17.18
C ARG A 117 10.61 2.58 17.59
N GLN A 118 10.01 1.50 18.07
CA GLN A 118 10.78 0.32 18.49
C GLN A 118 11.48 -0.34 17.29
N SER A 119 10.80 -0.56 16.16
CA SER A 119 11.43 -1.09 14.94
C SER A 119 12.44 -0.12 14.29
N PHE A 120 12.32 1.19 14.55
CA PHE A 120 13.28 2.22 14.14
C PHE A 120 14.55 2.19 15.02
N GLU A 121 14.40 2.13 16.34
CA GLU A 121 15.51 2.05 17.31
C GLU A 121 16.26 0.70 17.24
N GLU A 122 15.57 -0.40 16.93
CA GLU A 122 16.15 -1.72 16.69
C GLU A 122 16.85 -1.85 15.32
N GLY A 123 16.89 -0.78 14.51
CA GLY A 123 17.66 -0.71 13.25
C GLY A 123 17.05 -1.48 12.08
N ALA A 124 15.79 -1.91 12.17
CA ALA A 124 15.11 -2.64 11.10
C ALA A 124 14.72 -1.75 9.90
N MET A 125 14.68 -0.43 10.08
CA MET A 125 14.60 0.52 8.97
C MET A 125 15.99 1.02 8.56
N SER A 126 16.31 0.81 7.28
CA SER A 126 17.59 1.22 6.67
C SER A 126 17.88 2.70 6.90
N GLN A 127 19.04 2.98 7.51
CA GLN A 127 19.62 4.31 7.75
C GLN A 127 19.53 5.24 6.52
N GLN A 128 19.61 4.69 5.30
CA GLN A 128 19.53 5.44 4.04
C GLN A 128 18.18 6.17 3.83
N VAL A 129 17.10 5.63 4.39
CA VAL A 129 15.77 6.27 4.38
C VAL A 129 15.79 7.54 5.23
N ILE A 130 16.44 7.46 6.39
CA ILE A 130 16.53 8.51 7.41
C ILE A 130 17.49 9.60 6.94
N ASP A 131 18.69 9.24 6.49
CA ASP A 131 19.70 10.20 6.05
C ASP A 131 19.18 11.09 4.90
N MET A 132 18.42 10.51 3.96
CA MET A 132 17.83 11.23 2.84
C MET A 132 16.56 12.02 3.22
N ALA A 133 15.84 11.59 4.26
CA ALA A 133 14.74 12.34 4.86
C ALA A 133 15.25 13.59 5.60
N LEU A 134 16.26 13.42 6.46
CA LEU A 134 16.85 14.50 7.26
C LEU A 134 17.57 15.53 6.37
N THR A 135 18.46 15.10 5.48
CA THR A 135 19.20 16.03 4.58
C THR A 135 18.33 16.77 3.56
N GLN A 136 17.04 16.42 3.41
CA GLN A 136 16.10 17.19 2.58
C GLN A 136 14.95 17.84 3.39
N GLY A 137 14.81 17.52 4.68
CA GLY A 137 13.84 18.14 5.59
C GLY A 137 14.27 19.53 6.06
N GLU A 138 15.57 19.75 6.26
CA GLU A 138 16.13 21.01 6.77
C GLU A 138 15.91 22.23 5.85
N GLY A 139 15.50 22.02 4.59
CA GLY A 139 15.31 23.09 3.60
C GLY A 139 13.86 23.37 3.18
N LYS A 140 12.84 22.88 3.90
CA LYS A 140 11.41 23.05 3.52
C LYS A 140 10.43 23.42 4.63
N TYR A 141 10.91 23.62 5.86
CA TYR A 141 10.12 24.13 6.98
C TYR A 141 10.82 25.30 7.71
N ALA A 142 11.80 25.92 7.05
CA ALA A 142 12.40 27.20 7.44
C ALA A 142 12.01 28.23 6.37
N GLU A 143 10.90 28.93 6.65
CA GLU A 143 10.29 30.05 5.89
C GLU A 143 9.68 29.75 4.50
#